data_AF-A0A023FH81-F1
#
_entry.id   AF-A0A023FH81-F1
#
_cell.length_a   1.000
_cell.length_b   1.000
_cell.length_c   1.000
_cell.angle_alpha   90.00
_cell.angle_beta   90.00
_cell.angle_gamma   90.00
#
_symmetry.space_group_name_H-M   'P 1'
#
loop_
_entity.id
_entity.type
_entity.pdbx_description
1 polymer ?
#
loop_
_entity_poly.entity_id
_entity_poly.type
_entity_poly.pdbx_seq_one_letter_code
_entity_poly.pdbx_strand_id
1 'polypeptide(L)'
;EVPLVVSDKVQDLTKTKEAVLFLKKIRAWTDVEKVYKSRRLRAGKGKMRNRRRIQRLGPLVIYEADHGLTRAFRNIPGVDTLRVDQLNLLKVAPGGHVGRFVIWTEAAFRRLDKIYGTYKKPSAEKKSFNLPKPQMTNSDINRILKSEEIRHILRAPQRRVTRRTQKKNPLKNVNAMLRLNPYAAVTRRAAVLLNQKRKLKRQLLIAEKKGVKLDESKLKPWQLALKKSFEDRRAAAIKKKGGKAKDPVAQKPKKAGGKGKGKGAAKASAKTAGPRSKTALLQIK
;
A
#
# COMPACT_ATOMS: atom_id res chain seq x y z
N GLU A 1 -16.75 -36.31 -6.23
CA GLU A 1 -15.54 -36.18 -5.40
C GLU A 1 -14.32 -36.00 -6.30
N VAL A 2 -13.18 -35.56 -5.75
CA VAL A 2 -11.89 -35.46 -6.45
C VAL A 2 -10.81 -36.00 -5.49
N PRO A 3 -9.98 -36.98 -5.88
CA PRO A 3 -9.95 -37.68 -7.17
C PRO A 3 -11.25 -38.46 -7.45
N LEU A 4 -11.59 -38.63 -8.73
CA LEU A 4 -12.74 -39.44 -9.13
C LEU A 4 -12.28 -40.87 -9.42
N VAL A 5 -12.68 -41.81 -8.56
CA VAL A 5 -12.45 -43.25 -8.71
C VAL A 5 -13.76 -43.93 -9.10
N VAL A 6 -13.71 -44.90 -10.02
CA VAL A 6 -14.87 -45.65 -10.52
C VAL A 6 -14.59 -47.15 -10.53
N SER A 7 -15.64 -47.96 -10.43
CA SER A 7 -15.52 -49.42 -10.40
C SER A 7 -14.88 -50.00 -11.66
N ASP A 8 -14.18 -51.11 -11.51
CA ASP A 8 -13.40 -51.71 -12.60
C ASP A 8 -14.22 -52.24 -13.77
N LYS A 9 -15.55 -52.38 -13.61
CA LYS A 9 -16.52 -52.68 -14.70
C LYS A 9 -16.47 -51.67 -15.86
N VAL A 10 -15.84 -50.51 -15.67
CA VAL A 10 -15.59 -49.53 -16.74
C VAL A 10 -14.52 -50.02 -17.73
N GLN A 11 -13.63 -50.94 -17.32
CA GLN A 11 -12.59 -51.56 -18.18
C GLN A 11 -13.20 -52.45 -19.27
N ASP A 12 -14.38 -53.04 -19.01
CA ASP A 12 -15.11 -53.95 -19.89
C ASP A 12 -16.02 -53.23 -20.92
N LEU A 13 -16.08 -51.89 -20.89
CA LEU A 13 -16.88 -51.12 -21.84
C LEU A 13 -16.29 -51.24 -23.25
N THR A 14 -17.02 -51.88 -24.16
CA THR A 14 -16.61 -52.08 -25.56
C THR A 14 -17.21 -51.04 -26.51
N LYS A 15 -18.42 -50.53 -26.24
CA LYS A 15 -19.13 -49.62 -27.16
C LYS A 15 -19.04 -48.16 -26.70
N THR A 16 -18.72 -47.27 -27.63
CA THR A 16 -18.69 -45.81 -27.37
C THR A 16 -20.03 -45.26 -26.84
N LYS A 17 -21.18 -45.84 -27.24
CA LYS A 17 -22.51 -45.44 -26.71
C LYS A 17 -22.60 -45.65 -25.19
N GLU A 18 -22.04 -46.75 -24.68
CA GLU A 18 -22.02 -47.09 -23.26
C GLU A 18 -21.06 -46.17 -22.50
N ALA A 19 -19.86 -45.92 -23.06
CA ALA A 19 -18.90 -44.96 -22.51
C ALA A 19 -19.45 -43.52 -22.43
N VAL A 20 -20.20 -43.06 -23.45
CA VAL A 20 -20.90 -41.76 -23.43
C VAL A 20 -21.97 -41.71 -22.34
N LEU A 21 -22.75 -42.79 -22.17
CA LEU A 21 -23.79 -42.89 -21.15
C LEU A 21 -23.19 -42.92 -19.72
N PHE A 22 -22.07 -43.61 -19.55
CA PHE A 22 -21.25 -43.57 -18.33
C PHE A 22 -20.77 -42.14 -18.01
N LEU A 23 -20.11 -41.45 -18.95
CA LEU A 23 -19.63 -40.07 -18.75
C LEU A 23 -20.74 -39.08 -18.41
N LYS A 24 -21.97 -39.30 -18.90
CA LYS A 24 -23.16 -38.53 -18.52
C LYS A 24 -23.59 -38.84 -17.08
N LYS A 25 -23.68 -40.11 -16.68
CA LYS A 25 -24.03 -40.53 -15.31
C LYS A 25 -23.07 -39.95 -14.26
N ILE A 26 -21.76 -39.99 -14.51
CA ILE A 26 -20.75 -39.42 -13.60
C ILE A 26 -20.58 -37.89 -13.71
N ARG A 27 -21.45 -37.19 -14.47
CA ARG A 27 -21.42 -35.73 -14.72
C ARG A 27 -20.17 -35.18 -15.42
N ALA A 28 -19.25 -36.04 -15.83
CA ALA A 28 -18.04 -35.71 -16.62
C ALA A 28 -18.35 -35.18 -18.03
N TRP A 29 -19.54 -35.45 -18.57
CA TRP A 29 -19.96 -35.04 -19.92
C TRP A 29 -19.89 -33.53 -20.16
N THR A 30 -20.06 -32.72 -19.11
CA THR A 30 -19.97 -31.24 -19.20
C THR A 30 -18.62 -30.76 -19.74
N ASP A 31 -17.54 -31.52 -19.51
CA ASP A 31 -16.21 -31.17 -20.01
C ASP A 31 -16.01 -31.60 -21.46
N VAL A 32 -16.54 -32.77 -21.83
CA VAL A 32 -16.59 -33.25 -23.23
C VAL A 32 -17.41 -32.29 -24.10
N GLU A 33 -18.52 -31.75 -23.59
CA GLU A 33 -19.35 -30.77 -24.29
C GLU A 33 -18.58 -29.47 -24.59
N LYS A 34 -17.72 -29.01 -23.68
CA LYS A 34 -16.79 -27.89 -23.94
C LYS A 34 -15.81 -28.23 -25.07
N VAL A 35 -15.35 -29.49 -25.16
CA VAL A 35 -14.49 -29.92 -26.27
C VAL A 35 -15.25 -29.82 -27.59
N TYR A 36 -16.45 -30.39 -27.69
CA TYR A 36 -17.30 -30.29 -28.90
C TYR A 36 -17.47 -28.84 -29.34
N LYS A 37 -17.91 -27.94 -28.44
CA LYS A 37 -18.11 -26.51 -28.74
C LYS A 37 -16.81 -25.77 -29.12
N SER A 38 -15.65 -26.25 -28.67
CA SER A 38 -14.35 -25.62 -28.95
C SER A 38 -13.73 -25.98 -30.31
N ARG A 39 -14.28 -26.96 -31.03
CA ARG A 39 -13.65 -27.54 -32.22
C ARG A 39 -13.75 -26.59 -33.42
N ARG A 40 -12.64 -25.90 -33.73
CA ARG A 40 -12.58 -24.90 -34.82
C ARG A 40 -11.40 -25.10 -35.76
N LEU A 41 -11.43 -24.44 -36.92
CA LEU A 41 -10.30 -24.39 -37.85
C LEU A 41 -9.13 -23.62 -37.21
N ARG A 42 -7.90 -24.11 -37.40
CA ARG A 42 -6.68 -23.45 -36.93
C ARG A 42 -6.39 -22.22 -37.79
N ALA A 43 -5.92 -21.13 -37.18
CA ALA A 43 -5.45 -19.97 -37.93
C ALA A 43 -4.09 -20.24 -38.64
N GLY A 44 -3.80 -19.48 -39.68
CA GLY A 44 -2.51 -19.50 -40.39
C GLY A 44 -2.20 -20.76 -41.20
N LYS A 45 -0.92 -20.87 -41.62
CA LYS A 45 -0.41 -21.91 -42.55
C LYS A 45 -0.49 -23.35 -42.01
N GLY A 46 -0.75 -23.54 -40.71
CA GLY A 46 -0.93 -24.86 -40.10
C GLY A 46 -2.06 -25.69 -40.71
N LYS A 47 -3.07 -25.04 -41.33
CA LYS A 47 -4.17 -25.70 -42.06
C LYS A 47 -3.71 -26.59 -43.22
N MET A 48 -2.62 -26.23 -43.88
CA MET A 48 -2.06 -26.96 -45.03
C MET A 48 -1.18 -28.14 -44.61
N ARG A 49 -0.75 -28.20 -43.34
CA ARG A 49 0.18 -29.22 -42.82
C ARG A 49 -0.54 -30.19 -41.86
N ASN A 50 -1.68 -30.73 -42.29
CA ASN A 50 -2.55 -31.67 -41.56
C ASN A 50 -3.01 -31.26 -40.14
N ARG A 51 -2.73 -30.03 -39.70
CA ARG A 51 -3.11 -29.49 -38.38
C ARG A 51 -4.30 -28.53 -38.49
N ARG A 52 -5.27 -28.90 -39.35
CA ARG A 52 -6.41 -28.05 -39.78
C ARG A 52 -7.37 -27.68 -38.65
N ARG A 53 -7.53 -28.52 -37.62
CA ARG A 53 -8.44 -28.27 -36.50
C ARG A 53 -7.69 -28.12 -35.18
N ILE A 54 -8.29 -27.39 -34.25
CA ILE A 54 -7.93 -27.34 -32.83
C ILE A 54 -9.19 -27.58 -31.99
N GLN A 55 -9.00 -28.20 -30.83
CA GLN A 55 -10.04 -28.47 -29.84
C GLN A 55 -9.39 -28.47 -28.45
N ARG A 56 -10.18 -28.27 -27.39
CA ARG A 56 -9.72 -28.42 -26.01
C ARG A 56 -9.45 -29.90 -25.71
N LEU A 57 -8.67 -30.14 -24.65
CA LEU A 57 -8.57 -31.46 -24.03
C LEU A 57 -9.66 -31.57 -22.96
N GLY A 58 -10.24 -32.76 -22.83
CA GLY A 58 -11.24 -33.11 -21.84
C GLY A 58 -10.70 -34.11 -20.82
N PRO A 59 -11.56 -34.97 -20.25
CA PRO A 59 -11.18 -35.96 -19.24
C PRO A 59 -10.05 -36.91 -19.70
N LEU A 60 -9.21 -37.33 -18.76
CA LEU A 60 -8.25 -38.42 -18.94
C LEU A 60 -8.74 -39.65 -18.16
N VAL A 61 -9.01 -40.76 -18.84
CA VAL A 61 -9.40 -42.03 -18.21
C VAL A 61 -8.15 -42.89 -18.02
N ILE A 62 -7.88 -43.28 -16.77
CA ILE A 62 -6.73 -44.12 -16.41
C ILE A 62 -7.21 -45.47 -15.92
N TYR A 63 -6.62 -46.52 -16.49
CA TYR A 63 -6.99 -47.93 -16.30
C TYR A 63 -5.74 -48.80 -16.03
N GLU A 64 -5.95 -50.02 -15.56
CA GLU A 64 -4.88 -51.01 -15.38
C GLU A 64 -4.81 -51.99 -16.56
N ALA A 65 -5.93 -52.66 -16.87
CA ALA A 65 -6.08 -53.57 -18.00
C ALA A 65 -7.00 -52.98 -19.09
N ASP A 66 -6.83 -53.43 -20.34
CA ASP A 66 -7.67 -53.00 -21.47
C ASP A 66 -8.50 -54.18 -21.98
N HIS A 67 -9.74 -54.28 -21.51
CA HIS A 67 -10.72 -55.25 -21.98
C HIS A 67 -11.63 -54.69 -23.09
N GLY A 68 -11.33 -53.50 -23.61
CA GLY A 68 -12.15 -52.80 -24.61
C GLY A 68 -12.22 -51.29 -24.40
N LEU A 69 -11.94 -50.82 -23.18
CA LEU A 69 -11.96 -49.41 -22.77
C LEU A 69 -11.26 -48.48 -23.77
N THR A 70 -10.05 -48.80 -24.25
CA THR A 70 -9.36 -47.92 -25.21
C THR A 70 -10.17 -47.75 -26.50
N ARG A 71 -10.84 -48.81 -26.97
CA ARG A 71 -11.67 -48.75 -28.18
C ARG A 71 -12.95 -47.95 -27.94
N ALA A 72 -13.62 -48.15 -26.81
CA ALA A 72 -14.85 -47.45 -26.48
C ALA A 72 -14.65 -45.92 -26.33
N PHE A 73 -13.59 -45.49 -25.64
CA PHE A 73 -13.38 -44.07 -25.33
C PHE A 73 -12.63 -43.28 -26.43
N ARG A 74 -11.80 -43.91 -27.27
CA ARG A 74 -10.95 -43.22 -28.28
C ARG A 74 -11.71 -42.34 -29.27
N ASN A 75 -12.97 -42.64 -29.57
CA ASN A 75 -13.78 -41.86 -30.52
C ASN A 75 -14.50 -40.65 -29.87
N ILE A 76 -14.43 -40.50 -28.54
CA ILE A 76 -15.05 -39.37 -27.82
C ILE A 76 -14.07 -38.18 -27.88
N PRO A 77 -14.48 -37.00 -28.37
CA PRO A 77 -13.54 -35.91 -28.64
C PRO A 77 -12.92 -35.34 -27.37
N GLY A 78 -11.59 -35.28 -27.34
CA GLY A 78 -10.80 -34.72 -26.24
C GLY A 78 -10.70 -35.63 -25.01
N VAL A 79 -11.39 -36.77 -24.98
CA VAL A 79 -11.13 -37.81 -23.99
C VAL A 79 -9.87 -38.56 -24.40
N ASP A 80 -8.90 -38.62 -23.49
CA ASP A 80 -7.73 -39.49 -23.64
C ASP A 80 -7.88 -40.70 -22.73
N THR A 81 -7.34 -41.85 -23.16
CA THR A 81 -7.11 -43.01 -22.29
C THR A 81 -5.61 -43.20 -22.03
N LEU A 82 -5.26 -43.79 -20.90
CA LEU A 82 -3.88 -44.08 -20.53
C LEU A 82 -3.81 -45.24 -19.51
N ARG A 83 -2.83 -46.14 -19.67
CA ARG A 83 -2.56 -47.22 -18.72
C ARG A 83 -1.70 -46.71 -17.55
N VAL A 84 -2.05 -47.08 -16.32
CA VAL A 84 -1.40 -46.60 -15.09
C VAL A 84 0.12 -46.83 -15.05
N ASP A 85 0.59 -47.98 -15.53
CA ASP A 85 2.02 -48.31 -15.60
C ASP A 85 2.82 -47.35 -16.50
N GLN A 86 2.15 -46.69 -17.46
CA GLN A 86 2.73 -45.82 -18.48
C GLN A 86 2.23 -44.36 -18.36
N LEU A 87 2.21 -43.83 -17.14
CA LEU A 87 1.87 -42.45 -16.82
C LEU A 87 2.75 -41.41 -17.53
N ASN A 88 2.23 -40.87 -18.63
CA ASN A 88 2.87 -39.86 -19.46
C ASN A 88 2.48 -38.44 -19.02
N LEU A 89 3.49 -37.66 -18.61
CA LEU A 89 3.35 -36.27 -18.19
C LEU A 89 2.65 -35.39 -19.24
N LEU A 90 2.87 -35.61 -20.54
CA LEU A 90 2.26 -34.82 -21.62
C LEU A 90 0.73 -34.97 -21.69
N LYS A 91 0.19 -36.11 -21.24
CA LYS A 91 -1.25 -36.36 -21.14
C LYS A 91 -1.85 -35.86 -19.82
N VAL A 92 -1.10 -35.96 -18.72
CA VAL A 92 -1.54 -35.53 -17.37
C VAL A 92 -1.47 -34.01 -17.21
N ALA A 93 -0.40 -33.37 -17.70
CA ALA A 93 -0.14 -31.94 -17.62
C ALA A 93 0.13 -31.34 -19.03
N PRO A 94 -0.88 -31.30 -19.92
CA PRO A 94 -0.71 -30.82 -21.29
C PRO A 94 -0.28 -29.35 -21.31
N GLY A 95 0.81 -29.05 -22.03
CA GLY A 95 1.41 -27.71 -22.08
C GLY A 95 2.07 -27.28 -20.75
N GLY A 96 2.29 -28.19 -19.81
CA GLY A 96 2.85 -27.90 -18.48
C GLY A 96 1.82 -27.44 -17.44
N HIS A 97 0.53 -27.38 -17.79
CA HIS A 97 -0.53 -27.02 -16.85
C HIS A 97 -0.97 -28.24 -16.01
N VAL A 98 -0.78 -28.16 -14.70
CA VAL A 98 -1.27 -29.17 -13.74
C VAL A 98 -2.79 -29.10 -13.57
N GLY A 99 -3.41 -30.21 -13.13
CA GLY A 99 -4.83 -30.24 -12.80
C GLY A 99 -5.78 -30.57 -13.96
N ARG A 100 -5.36 -31.40 -14.93
CA ARG A 100 -6.30 -32.04 -15.86
C ARG A 100 -7.31 -32.88 -15.06
N PHE A 101 -8.57 -32.92 -15.49
CA PHE A 101 -9.57 -33.79 -14.88
C PHE A 101 -9.29 -35.26 -15.22
N VAL A 102 -8.99 -36.07 -14.19
CA VAL A 102 -8.63 -37.48 -14.32
C VAL A 102 -9.69 -38.36 -13.67
N ILE A 103 -10.06 -39.44 -14.38
CA ILE A 103 -10.98 -40.48 -13.94
C ILE A 103 -10.16 -41.77 -13.80
N TRP A 104 -10.14 -42.35 -12.60
CA TRP A 104 -9.37 -43.56 -12.29
C TRP A 104 -10.28 -44.77 -12.18
N THR A 105 -9.92 -45.91 -12.75
CA THR A 105 -10.51 -47.19 -12.31
C THR A 105 -9.96 -47.59 -10.94
N GLU A 106 -10.73 -48.34 -10.16
CA GLU A 106 -10.41 -48.75 -8.80
C GLU A 106 -9.09 -49.53 -8.73
N ALA A 107 -8.88 -50.51 -9.61
CA ALA A 107 -7.63 -51.27 -9.71
C ALA A 107 -6.44 -50.35 -10.09
N ALA A 108 -6.63 -49.45 -11.07
CA ALA A 108 -5.60 -48.48 -11.45
C ALA A 108 -5.21 -47.55 -10.30
N PHE A 109 -6.18 -47.12 -9.48
CA PHE A 109 -5.90 -46.29 -8.31
C PHE A 109 -5.10 -47.04 -7.25
N ARG A 110 -5.47 -48.31 -6.95
CA ARG A 110 -4.68 -49.20 -6.06
C ARG A 110 -3.28 -49.49 -6.60
N ARG A 111 -3.10 -49.51 -7.93
CA ARG A 111 -1.83 -49.84 -8.59
C ARG A 111 -0.75 -48.78 -8.37
N LEU A 112 -1.14 -47.52 -8.20
CA LEU A 112 -0.23 -46.38 -7.98
C LEU A 112 0.74 -46.59 -6.82
N ASP A 113 0.26 -47.12 -5.69
CA ASP A 113 1.06 -47.36 -4.49
C ASP A 113 2.20 -48.35 -4.74
N LYS A 114 2.01 -49.33 -5.64
CA LYS A 114 3.07 -50.27 -6.04
C LYS A 114 4.10 -49.59 -6.95
N ILE A 115 3.63 -48.78 -7.91
CA ILE A 115 4.46 -48.11 -8.93
C ILE A 115 5.34 -47.02 -8.31
N TYR A 116 4.79 -46.21 -7.40
CA TYR A 116 5.47 -45.02 -6.85
C TYR A 116 5.92 -45.21 -5.40
N GLY A 117 5.30 -46.11 -4.63
CA GLY A 117 5.45 -46.16 -3.18
C GLY A 117 4.65 -45.05 -2.48
N THR A 118 4.98 -44.83 -1.21
CA THR A 118 4.43 -43.76 -0.37
C THR A 118 5.58 -43.03 0.34
N TYR A 119 5.31 -41.94 1.04
CA TYR A 119 6.35 -41.27 1.87
C TYR A 119 6.95 -42.16 2.97
N LYS A 120 6.33 -43.30 3.30
CA LYS A 120 6.79 -44.27 4.31
C LYS A 120 7.32 -45.60 3.73
N LYS A 121 6.90 -45.99 2.53
CA LYS A 121 7.27 -47.27 1.89
C LYS A 121 7.87 -46.99 0.51
N PRO A 122 9.05 -47.51 0.16
CA PRO A 122 9.66 -47.32 -1.16
C PRO A 122 8.79 -47.92 -2.27
N SER A 123 9.04 -47.52 -3.53
CA SER A 123 8.42 -48.16 -4.69
C SER A 123 8.82 -49.63 -4.79
N ALA A 124 7.87 -50.49 -5.19
CA ALA A 124 8.14 -51.90 -5.47
C ALA A 124 8.72 -52.13 -6.87
N GLU A 125 8.42 -51.24 -7.83
CA GLU A 125 8.72 -51.45 -9.26
C GLU A 125 9.79 -50.50 -9.79
N LYS A 126 9.79 -49.25 -9.33
CA LYS A 126 10.77 -48.25 -9.73
C LYS A 126 11.98 -48.36 -8.81
N LYS A 127 12.99 -49.12 -9.27
CA LYS A 127 14.28 -49.31 -8.59
C LYS A 127 14.85 -47.95 -8.12
N SER A 128 15.18 -47.87 -6.84
CA SER A 128 15.75 -46.68 -6.18
C SER A 128 14.90 -45.39 -6.29
N PHE A 129 13.59 -45.50 -6.57
CA PHE A 129 12.68 -44.36 -6.59
C PHE A 129 12.04 -44.11 -5.20
N ASN A 130 11.98 -42.84 -4.82
CA ASN A 130 11.25 -42.36 -3.65
C ASN A 130 10.49 -41.07 -4.03
N LEU A 131 9.36 -40.80 -3.38
CA LEU A 131 8.62 -39.55 -3.62
C LEU A 131 9.44 -38.35 -3.13
N PRO A 132 9.45 -37.22 -3.86
CA PRO A 132 10.10 -36.01 -3.40
C PRO A 132 9.43 -35.52 -2.11
N LYS A 133 10.20 -35.41 -1.03
CA LYS A 133 9.69 -34.89 0.25
C LYS A 133 9.33 -33.41 0.08
N PRO A 134 8.14 -32.95 0.52
CA PRO A 134 7.80 -31.54 0.50
C PRO A 134 8.72 -30.75 1.44
N GLN A 135 9.12 -29.54 1.04
CA GLN A 135 9.99 -28.67 1.86
C GLN A 135 9.31 -28.19 3.15
N MET A 136 7.97 -28.16 3.18
CA MET A 136 7.16 -27.82 4.33
C MET A 136 6.17 -28.95 4.62
N THR A 137 6.08 -29.38 5.88
CA THR A 137 5.12 -30.41 6.31
C THR A 137 3.66 -29.96 6.17
N ASN A 138 3.40 -28.67 6.40
CA ASN A 138 2.12 -28.03 6.18
C ASN A 138 2.34 -26.78 5.30
N SER A 139 1.65 -26.70 4.17
CA SER A 139 1.71 -25.58 3.22
C SER A 139 0.75 -24.43 3.56
N ASP A 140 -0.18 -24.61 4.51
CA ASP A 140 -1.05 -23.53 4.99
C ASP A 140 -0.31 -22.60 5.95
N ILE A 141 0.45 -21.68 5.34
CA ILE A 141 1.15 -20.59 6.03
C ILE A 141 0.17 -19.72 6.83
N ASN A 142 -1.08 -19.55 6.37
CA ASN A 142 -2.07 -18.74 7.11
C ASN A 142 -2.48 -19.40 8.42
N ARG A 143 -2.65 -20.73 8.44
CA ARG A 143 -2.89 -21.47 9.69
C ARG A 143 -1.70 -21.36 10.64
N ILE A 144 -0.48 -21.53 10.12
CA ILE A 144 0.75 -21.42 10.92
C ILE A 144 0.87 -20.00 11.54
N LEU A 145 0.81 -18.94 10.74
CA LEU A 145 0.89 -17.55 11.22
C LEU A 145 -0.25 -17.13 12.16
N LYS A 146 -1.37 -17.85 12.14
CA LYS A 146 -2.52 -17.62 13.03
C LYS A 146 -2.53 -18.54 14.26
N SER A 147 -1.54 -19.41 14.43
CA SER A 147 -1.43 -20.28 15.59
C SER A 147 -1.17 -19.46 16.86
N GLU A 148 -1.58 -19.97 18.01
CA GLU A 148 -1.50 -19.24 19.28
C GLU A 148 -0.05 -19.10 19.76
N GLU A 149 0.77 -20.11 19.51
CA GLU A 149 2.20 -20.16 19.82
C GLU A 149 2.95 -19.02 19.12
N ILE A 150 2.66 -18.78 17.83
CA ILE A 150 3.25 -17.66 17.08
C ILE A 150 2.64 -16.34 17.54
N ARG A 151 1.31 -16.25 17.68
CA ARG A 151 0.62 -15.00 18.04
C ARG A 151 0.98 -14.48 19.42
N HIS A 152 1.22 -15.36 20.40
CA HIS A 152 1.63 -15.00 21.75
C HIS A 152 3.02 -14.33 21.78
N ILE A 153 3.93 -14.77 20.91
CA ILE A 153 5.29 -14.22 20.81
C ILE A 153 5.34 -12.95 19.94
N LEU A 154 4.43 -12.81 18.98
CA LEU A 154 4.38 -11.66 18.06
C LEU A 154 4.04 -10.35 18.78
N ARG A 155 4.83 -9.31 18.49
CA ARG A 155 4.54 -7.93 18.90
C ARG A 155 3.30 -7.39 18.20
N ALA A 156 2.56 -6.50 18.86
CA ALA A 156 1.40 -5.84 18.28
C ALA A 156 1.75 -5.12 16.94
N PRO A 157 0.90 -5.24 15.90
CA PRO A 157 1.21 -4.71 14.58
C PRO A 157 1.24 -3.18 14.55
N GLN A 158 2.30 -2.62 13.97
CA GLN A 158 2.45 -1.17 13.83
C GLN A 158 1.49 -0.61 12.75
N ARG A 159 0.36 -0.03 13.17
CA ARG A 159 -0.66 0.52 12.26
C ARG A 159 -0.42 1.97 11.81
N ARG A 160 0.70 2.60 12.20
CA ARG A 160 0.96 4.03 11.95
C ARG A 160 1.44 4.28 10.51
N VAL A 161 0.51 4.63 9.63
CA VAL A 161 0.83 5.07 8.26
C VAL A 161 1.27 6.55 8.27
N THR A 162 2.57 6.80 8.24
CA THR A 162 3.13 8.15 8.13
C THR A 162 3.03 8.66 6.68
N ARG A 163 2.02 9.46 6.38
CA ARG A 163 1.85 10.09 5.05
C ARG A 163 2.67 11.38 4.94
N ARG A 164 3.33 11.58 3.80
CA ARG A 164 4.06 12.84 3.50
C ARG A 164 3.06 13.98 3.27
N THR A 165 2.83 14.80 4.30
CA THR A 165 2.08 16.05 4.17
C THR A 165 2.95 17.16 3.57
N GLN A 166 2.34 18.09 2.83
CA GLN A 166 3.04 19.30 2.37
C GLN A 166 3.54 20.14 3.57
N LYS A 167 4.82 20.56 3.53
CA LYS A 167 5.42 21.41 4.56
C LYS A 167 4.90 22.85 4.41
N LYS A 168 3.88 23.21 5.20
CA LYS A 168 3.31 24.56 5.22
C LYS A 168 4.33 25.57 5.77
N ASN A 169 4.54 26.68 5.07
CA ASN A 169 5.44 27.76 5.53
C ASN A 169 4.80 28.49 6.72
N PRO A 170 5.43 28.51 7.93
CA PRO A 170 4.84 29.13 9.10
C PRO A 170 4.69 30.65 8.99
N LEU A 171 5.58 31.35 8.27
CA LEU A 171 5.48 32.80 8.09
C LEU A 171 4.24 33.21 7.29
N LYS A 172 3.78 32.33 6.38
CA LYS A 172 2.54 32.53 5.60
C LYS A 172 1.31 31.84 6.21
N ASN A 173 1.50 30.81 7.03
CA ASN A 173 0.40 30.02 7.60
C ASN A 173 0.33 30.14 9.13
N VAL A 174 -0.70 30.84 9.61
CA VAL A 174 -0.92 31.13 11.03
C VAL A 174 -0.90 29.87 11.90
N ASN A 175 -1.58 28.80 11.48
CA ASN A 175 -1.70 27.57 12.28
C ASN A 175 -0.38 26.80 12.35
N ALA A 176 0.42 26.81 11.28
CA ALA A 176 1.77 26.26 11.29
C ALA A 176 2.71 27.07 12.20
N MET A 177 2.59 28.40 12.22
CA MET A 177 3.33 29.24 13.17
C MET A 177 2.91 28.95 14.62
N LEU A 178 1.62 28.87 14.92
CA LEU A 178 1.14 28.64 16.30
C LEU A 178 1.54 27.26 16.85
N ARG A 179 1.58 26.22 16.00
CA ARG A 179 2.10 24.91 16.36
C ARG A 179 3.61 24.90 16.66
N LEU A 180 4.37 25.82 16.05
CA LEU A 180 5.82 25.92 16.21
C LEU A 180 6.22 26.90 17.33
N ASN A 181 5.44 27.97 17.52
CA ASN A 181 5.63 28.99 18.54
C ASN A 181 4.26 29.56 18.99
N PRO A 182 3.71 29.09 20.13
CA PRO A 182 2.47 29.62 20.69
C PRO A 182 2.53 31.11 21.04
N TYR A 183 3.68 31.60 21.51
CA TYR A 183 3.88 33.01 21.88
C TYR A 183 3.73 33.97 20.70
N ALA A 184 3.88 33.49 19.46
CA ALA A 184 3.59 34.25 18.25
C ALA A 184 2.13 34.74 18.17
N ALA A 185 1.18 34.20 18.94
CA ALA A 185 -0.15 34.77 19.12
C ALA A 185 -0.09 36.11 19.89
N VAL A 186 0.58 36.10 21.04
CA VAL A 186 0.73 37.26 21.94
C VAL A 186 1.47 38.39 21.24
N THR A 187 2.62 38.10 20.61
CA THR A 187 3.41 39.10 19.88
C THR A 187 2.61 39.73 18.73
N ARG A 188 1.85 38.94 17.97
CA ARG A 188 0.97 39.48 16.91
C ARG A 188 -0.16 40.33 17.47
N ARG A 189 -0.81 39.93 18.57
CA ARG A 189 -1.87 40.73 19.21
C ARG A 189 -1.33 42.06 19.73
N ALA A 190 -0.17 42.04 20.41
CA ALA A 190 0.52 43.24 20.87
C ALA A 190 0.87 44.19 19.70
N ALA A 191 1.40 43.65 18.60
CA ALA A 191 1.71 44.44 17.39
C ALA A 191 0.45 45.07 16.75
N VAL A 192 -0.68 44.35 16.71
CA VAL A 192 -1.97 44.89 16.22
C VAL A 192 -2.45 46.05 17.08
N LEU A 193 -2.48 45.88 18.42
CA LEU A 193 -2.90 46.94 19.35
C LEU A 193 -1.98 48.17 19.25
N LEU A 194 -0.67 47.96 19.13
CA LEU A 194 0.33 49.02 18.98
C LEU A 194 0.13 49.78 17.66
N ASN A 195 -0.14 49.08 16.56
CA ASN A 195 -0.43 49.70 15.25
C ASN A 195 -1.77 50.45 15.24
N GLN A 196 -2.81 49.96 15.92
CA GLN A 196 -4.06 50.70 16.12
C GLN A 196 -3.79 52.02 16.88
N LYS A 197 -3.04 51.97 17.98
CA LYS A 197 -2.62 53.16 18.75
C LYS A 197 -1.84 54.17 17.89
N ARG A 198 -0.94 53.70 17.02
CA ARG A 198 -0.21 54.54 16.04
C ARG A 198 -1.15 55.17 15.01
N LYS A 199 -2.11 54.42 14.46
CA LYS A 199 -3.09 54.93 13.48
C LYS A 199 -3.96 56.03 14.09
N LEU A 200 -4.51 55.79 15.28
CA LEU A 200 -5.30 56.78 16.02
C LEU A 200 -4.48 58.05 16.31
N LYS A 201 -3.24 57.92 16.81
CA LYS A 201 -2.36 59.08 17.04
C LYS A 201 -2.08 59.87 15.75
N ARG A 202 -1.90 59.19 14.61
CA ARG A 202 -1.74 59.87 13.30
C ARG A 202 -3.02 60.58 12.86
N GLN A 203 -4.19 60.00 13.12
CA GLN A 203 -5.48 60.63 12.80
C GLN A 203 -5.71 61.90 13.65
N LEU A 204 -5.41 61.86 14.95
CA LEU A 204 -5.47 63.04 15.83
C LEU A 204 -4.57 64.18 15.30
N LEU A 205 -3.30 63.90 15.02
CA LEU A 205 -2.36 64.89 14.48
C LEU A 205 -2.78 65.45 13.10
N ILE A 206 -3.56 64.71 12.31
CA ILE A 206 -4.12 65.20 11.04
C ILE A 206 -5.37 66.05 11.29
N ALA A 207 -6.22 65.68 12.25
CA ALA A 207 -7.41 66.45 12.63
C ALA A 207 -7.03 67.82 13.23
N GLU A 208 -6.06 67.84 14.15
CA GLU A 208 -5.45 69.05 14.71
C GLU A 208 -4.93 69.98 13.60
N LYS A 209 -4.16 69.45 12.63
CA LYS A 209 -3.66 70.21 11.48
C LYS A 209 -4.74 70.71 10.52
N LYS A 210 -5.91 70.08 10.50
CA LYS A 210 -7.08 70.50 9.71
C LYS A 210 -8.02 71.42 10.49
N GLY A 211 -7.70 71.78 11.74
CA GLY A 211 -8.58 72.55 12.62
C GLY A 211 -9.84 71.82 13.10
N VAL A 212 -10.01 70.54 12.72
CA VAL A 212 -11.19 69.74 13.06
C VAL A 212 -11.03 69.21 14.49
N LYS A 213 -11.63 69.90 15.45
CA LYS A 213 -11.73 69.42 16.84
C LYS A 213 -12.67 68.22 16.93
N LEU A 214 -12.39 67.32 17.87
CA LEU A 214 -13.32 66.24 18.21
C LEU A 214 -14.54 66.85 18.90
N ASP A 215 -15.73 66.54 18.38
CA ASP A 215 -16.99 66.99 18.93
C ASP A 215 -17.33 66.22 20.22
N GLU A 216 -17.16 66.89 21.36
CA GLU A 216 -17.32 66.25 22.68
C GLU A 216 -18.77 65.89 22.99
N SER A 217 -19.76 66.50 22.32
CA SER A 217 -21.18 66.19 22.49
C SER A 217 -21.55 64.78 22.03
N LYS A 218 -20.72 64.17 21.16
CA LYS A 218 -20.95 62.84 20.56
C LYS A 218 -20.24 61.71 21.34
N LEU A 219 -19.59 62.02 22.46
CA LEU A 219 -18.95 61.02 23.32
C LEU A 219 -20.00 60.23 24.13
N LYS A 220 -19.88 58.90 24.15
CA LYS A 220 -20.76 58.05 24.97
C LYS A 220 -20.47 58.27 26.47
N PRO A 221 -21.44 58.07 27.38
CA PRO A 221 -21.25 58.32 28.82
C PRO A 221 -20.02 57.62 29.43
N TRP A 222 -19.74 56.38 29.03
CA TRP A 222 -18.54 55.66 29.49
C TRP A 222 -17.22 56.25 28.99
N GLN A 223 -17.22 56.92 27.83
CA GLN A 223 -16.05 57.61 27.28
C GLN A 223 -15.79 58.93 28.02
N LEU A 224 -16.84 59.66 28.37
CA LEU A 224 -16.78 60.84 29.24
C LEU A 224 -16.25 60.48 30.63
N ALA A 225 -16.77 59.40 31.24
CA ALA A 225 -16.28 58.89 32.52
C ALA A 225 -14.79 58.46 32.44
N LEU A 226 -14.37 57.83 31.35
CA LEU A 226 -12.97 57.44 31.13
C LEU A 226 -12.05 58.66 30.93
N LYS A 227 -12.52 59.70 30.23
CA LYS A 227 -11.80 60.99 30.07
C LYS A 227 -11.61 61.66 31.43
N LYS A 228 -12.68 61.82 32.21
CA LYS A 228 -12.64 62.38 33.57
C LYS A 228 -11.69 61.60 34.48
N SER A 229 -11.83 60.27 34.54
CA SER A 229 -10.94 59.41 35.33
C SER A 229 -9.46 59.50 34.90
N PHE A 230 -9.18 59.70 33.60
CA PHE A 230 -7.83 59.92 33.11
C PHE A 230 -7.27 61.29 33.53
N GLU A 231 -8.09 62.34 33.49
CA GLU A 231 -7.75 63.69 33.95
C GLU A 231 -7.52 63.72 35.47
N ASP A 232 -8.38 63.09 36.26
CA ASP A 232 -8.22 62.91 37.72
C ASP A 232 -6.91 62.19 38.06
N ARG A 233 -6.62 61.08 37.37
CA ARG A 233 -5.37 60.33 37.54
C ARG A 233 -4.14 61.13 37.11
N ARG A 234 -4.25 61.95 36.05
CA ARG A 234 -3.18 62.84 35.60
C ARG A 234 -2.93 63.96 36.62
N ALA A 235 -3.98 64.56 37.17
CA ALA A 235 -3.90 65.57 38.22
C ALA A 235 -3.25 65.00 39.49
N ALA A 236 -3.67 63.82 39.94
CA ALA A 236 -3.07 63.11 41.07
C ALA A 236 -1.58 62.79 40.85
N ALA A 237 -1.21 62.34 39.64
CA ALA A 237 0.18 62.05 39.28
C ALA A 237 1.07 63.31 39.22
N ILE A 238 0.52 64.46 38.80
CA ILE A 238 1.20 65.77 38.84
C ILE A 238 1.36 66.22 40.30
N LYS A 239 0.30 66.14 41.12
CA LYS A 239 0.33 66.51 42.54
C LYS A 239 1.37 65.68 43.32
N LYS A 240 1.50 64.38 43.00
CA LYS A 240 2.50 63.47 43.59
C LYS A 240 3.96 63.72 43.14
N LYS A 241 4.19 64.54 42.11
CA LYS A 241 5.55 64.87 41.60
C LYS A 241 6.03 66.30 41.92
N GLY A 242 5.20 67.13 42.55
CA GLY A 242 5.45 68.57 42.69
C GLY A 242 5.19 69.32 41.38
N GLY A 243 4.37 70.38 41.41
CA GLY A 243 4.03 71.17 40.21
C GLY A 243 5.26 71.87 39.60
N LYS A 244 5.29 72.25 38.32
CA LYS A 244 4.19 72.59 37.39
C LYS A 244 4.10 71.64 36.18
N ALA A 245 2.98 71.70 35.45
CA ALA A 245 2.87 71.03 34.15
C ALA A 245 3.84 71.67 33.13
N LYS A 246 4.71 70.85 32.51
CA LYS A 246 5.49 71.25 31.33
C LYS A 246 4.71 70.91 30.07
N ASP A 247 4.63 71.87 29.15
CA ASP A 247 4.07 71.66 27.82
C ASP A 247 4.82 70.56 27.04
N PRO A 248 4.15 69.84 26.12
CA PRO A 248 4.74 68.71 25.44
C PRO A 248 5.81 69.16 24.44
N VAL A 249 7.07 69.14 24.87
CA VAL A 249 8.25 69.37 24.01
C VAL A 249 8.16 68.48 22.77
N ALA A 250 8.09 69.11 21.60
CA ALA A 250 8.07 68.44 20.31
C ALA A 250 9.39 67.69 20.07
N GLN A 251 9.36 66.36 20.22
CA GLN A 251 10.53 65.52 19.96
C GLN A 251 10.89 65.55 18.46
N LYS A 252 11.99 66.23 18.12
CA LYS A 252 12.57 66.20 16.77
C LYS A 252 12.81 64.75 16.31
N PRO A 253 12.50 64.39 15.05
CA PRO A 253 12.79 63.06 14.54
C PRO A 253 14.30 62.83 14.46
N LYS A 254 14.79 61.73 15.06
CA LYS A 254 16.19 61.31 14.87
C LYS A 254 16.42 60.94 13.40
N LYS A 255 17.41 61.59 12.77
CA LYS A 255 17.80 61.32 11.38
C LYS A 255 18.24 59.86 11.21
N ALA A 256 17.94 59.28 10.04
CA ALA A 256 18.43 57.96 9.66
C ALA A 256 19.96 57.97 9.52
N GLY A 257 20.63 56.95 10.07
CA GLY A 257 22.07 56.75 9.89
C GLY A 257 22.39 56.38 8.44
N GLY A 258 23.21 57.19 7.78
CA GLY A 258 23.64 56.99 6.39
C GLY A 258 24.71 55.92 6.24
N LYS A 259 24.82 55.36 5.02
CA LYS A 259 25.89 54.45 4.60
C LYS A 259 27.23 55.22 4.56
N GLY A 260 28.31 54.60 5.07
CA GLY A 260 29.70 54.97 4.79
C GLY A 260 30.46 53.77 4.19
N LYS A 261 31.20 53.99 3.10
CA LYS A 261 32.04 52.98 2.43
C LYS A 261 33.54 53.28 2.63
N GLY A 262 34.33 52.24 2.85
CA GLY A 262 35.78 52.13 2.61
C GLY A 262 36.16 50.66 2.92
N LYS A 263 36.67 49.79 2.03
CA LYS A 263 37.87 49.85 1.15
C LYS A 263 39.12 50.26 1.94
N GLY A 264 40.19 49.46 2.04
CA GLY A 264 40.49 48.05 1.68
C GLY A 264 41.65 47.58 2.60
N ALA A 265 42.46 46.53 2.41
CA ALA A 265 42.55 45.33 1.55
C ALA A 265 43.71 44.44 2.16
N ALA A 266 44.19 43.28 1.70
CA ALA A 266 43.84 42.34 0.62
C ALA A 266 44.48 40.95 0.89
N LYS A 267 43.90 39.86 0.34
CA LYS A 267 44.52 38.51 0.12
C LYS A 267 44.82 37.66 1.40
N ALA A 268 44.90 36.32 1.36
CA ALA A 268 45.02 35.38 0.23
C ALA A 268 44.26 34.03 0.43
N SER A 269 44.16 33.25 -0.66
CA SER A 269 44.10 31.76 -0.87
C SER A 269 43.99 30.79 0.34
N ALA A 270 43.45 29.57 0.26
CA ALA A 270 43.03 28.67 -0.85
C ALA A 270 41.96 27.67 -0.32
N LYS A 271 40.91 27.28 -1.06
CA LYS A 271 40.81 26.20 -2.07
C LYS A 271 40.79 24.74 -1.51
N THR A 272 39.62 24.10 -1.69
CA THR A 272 39.36 22.65 -1.96
C THR A 272 39.30 21.57 -0.85
N ALA A 273 38.42 20.59 -1.15
CA ALA A 273 38.33 19.21 -0.66
C ALA A 273 37.75 18.88 0.74
N GLY A 274 36.62 18.14 0.74
CA GLY A 274 36.40 17.00 1.65
C GLY A 274 36.47 15.69 0.84
N PRO A 275 35.91 14.54 1.28
CA PRO A 275 35.27 14.21 2.56
C PRO A 275 35.86 12.91 3.20
N ARG A 276 35.13 12.25 4.13
CA ARG A 276 35.40 10.91 4.74
C ARG A 276 36.52 10.90 5.82
N SER A 277 36.56 10.00 6.82
CA SER A 277 35.58 9.04 7.40
C SER A 277 36.21 8.32 8.61
N LYS A 278 35.39 7.78 9.55
CA LYS A 278 35.76 6.77 10.58
C LYS A 278 36.78 7.24 11.64
N THR A 279 36.99 6.63 12.82
CA THR A 279 36.24 5.75 13.76
C THR A 279 37.15 5.57 15.00
N ALA A 280 36.60 5.32 16.21
CA ALA A 280 37.33 4.82 17.41
C ALA A 280 38.38 5.78 18.05
N LEU A 281 38.83 5.66 19.32
CA LEU A 281 38.39 4.93 20.54
C LEU A 281 38.94 5.68 21.80
N LEU A 282 38.77 5.08 23.00
CA LEU A 282 39.44 5.38 24.29
C LEU A 282 39.03 6.71 24.98
N GLN A 283 38.26 6.65 26.07
CA GLN A 283 38.69 6.39 27.46
C GLN A 283 39.46 7.55 28.10
N ILE A 284 38.76 8.24 29.01
CA ILE A 284 39.35 9.06 30.07
C ILE A 284 39.26 8.24 31.37
N LYS A 285 40.27 8.41 32.23
CA LYS A 285 40.38 7.78 33.56
C LYS A 285 39.28 8.25 34.52
#